data_AF-A0A2U2D9P3-F1
#
_entry.id   AF-A0A2U2D9P3-F1
#
_cell.length_a   1.000
_cell.length_b   1.000
_cell.length_c   1.000
_cell.angle_alpha   90.00
_cell.angle_beta   90.00
_cell.angle_gamma   90.00
#
_symmetry.space_group_name_H-M   'P 1'
#
loop_
_entity.id
_entity.type
_entity.pdbx_description
1 polymer ?
#
loop_
_entity_poly.entity_id
_entity_poly.type
_entity_poly.pdbx_seq_one_letter_code
_entity_poly.pdbx_strand_id
1 'polypeptide(L)' 'MSVIDCVYLPADKVVFPPELALLIVRKASAMAAAFEEQALDQLTKDARRALKHGSDPRRVIRAMRL' A
#
# COMPACT_ATOMS: atom_id res chain seq x y z
N MET A 1 18.23 24.26 -9.56
CA MET A 1 17.14 23.55 -8.87
C MET A 1 16.22 24.60 -8.29
N SER A 2 15.03 24.80 -8.87
CA SER A 2 14.05 25.76 -8.35
C SER A 2 13.31 25.12 -7.17
N VAL A 3 13.55 25.63 -5.97
CA VAL A 3 12.75 25.29 -4.78
C VAL A 3 11.36 25.86 -5.04
N ILE A 4 10.34 25.01 -5.08
CA ILE A 4 8.95 25.48 -5.19
C ILE A 4 8.61 26.11 -3.83
N ASP A 5 8.43 27.42 -3.82
CA ASP A 5 7.98 28.14 -2.63
C ASP A 5 6.51 27.81 -2.37
N CYS A 6 6.27 26.85 -1.48
CA CYS A 6 4.95 26.41 -1.06
C CYS A 6 4.31 27.40 -0.07
N VAL A 7 4.20 28.69 -0.43
CA VAL A 7 3.66 29.78 0.42
C VAL A 7 2.18 29.54 0.83
N TYR A 8 1.51 28.59 0.17
CA TYR A 8 0.13 28.18 0.45
C TYR A 8 0.02 27.08 1.53
N LEU A 9 1.12 26.43 1.92
CA LEU A 9 1.08 25.50 3.04
C LEU A 9 1.21 26.29 4.35
N PRO A 10 0.33 26.06 5.33
CA PRO A 10 0.48 26.70 6.63
C PRO A 10 1.86 26.36 7.21
N ALA A 11 2.61 27.39 7.60
CA ALA A 11 3.97 27.24 8.13
C ALA A 11 4.00 26.57 9.52
N ASP A 12 2.84 26.53 10.19
CA ASP A 12 2.70 25.94 11.51
C ASP A 12 2.66 24.41 11.44
N LYS A 13 3.50 23.77 12.25
CA LYS A 13 3.39 22.33 12.50
C LYS A 13 2.02 22.07 13.11
N VAL A 14 1.19 21.31 12.40
CA VAL A 14 -0.09 20.83 12.93
C VAL A 14 0.20 19.95 14.14
N VAL A 15 -0.07 20.47 15.35
CA VAL A 15 0.01 19.69 16.58
C VAL A 15 -1.29 18.90 16.72
N PHE A 16 -1.25 17.62 16.36
CA PHE A 16 -2.37 16.73 16.64
C PHE A 16 -2.38 16.40 18.14
N PRO A 17 -3.56 16.42 18.80
CA PRO A 17 -3.68 15.84 20.12
C PRO A 17 -3.13 14.39 20.10
N PRO A 18 -2.29 13.99 21.08
CA PRO A 18 -1.62 12.68 21.06
C PRO A 18 -2.60 11.51 20.92
N GLU A 19 -3.78 11.62 21.52
CA GLU A 19 -4.85 10.63 21.44
C GLU A 19 -5.38 10.48 20.01
N LEU A 20 -5.56 11.59 19.30
CA LEU A 20 -5.99 11.58 17.90
C LEU A 20 -4.91 10.99 17.00
N ALA A 21 -3.65 11.35 17.22
CA ALA A 21 -2.52 10.76 16.48
C ALA A 21 -2.47 9.23 16.67
N LEU A 22 -2.68 8.75 17.89
CA LEU A 22 -2.74 7.31 18.18
C LEU A 22 -3.90 6.63 17.45
N LEU A 23 -5.08 7.25 17.40
CA LEU A 23 -6.24 6.71 16.68
C LEU A 23 -5.98 6.64 15.17
N ILE A 24 -5.36 7.66 14.59
CA ILE A 24 -4.99 7.69 13.16
C ILE A 24 -4.02 6.54 12.84
N VAL A 25 -2.97 6.38 13.64
CA VAL A 25 -1.98 5.30 13.43
C VAL A 25 -2.64 3.92 13.55
N ARG A 26 -3.49 3.70 14.55
CA ARG A 26 -4.23 2.43 14.71
C ARG A 26 -5.13 2.15 13.51
N LYS A 27 -5.87 3.15 13.04
CA LYS A 27 -6.74 3.04 11.86
C LYS A 27 -5.91 2.71 10.61
N ALA A 28 -4.82 3.44 10.38
CA ALA A 28 -3.94 3.23 9.24
C ALA A 28 -3.32 1.82 9.26
N SER A 29 -2.87 1.34 10.42
CA SER A 29 -2.35 -0.01 10.59
C SER A 29 -3.41 -1.08 10.29
N ALA A 30 -4.64 -0.94 10.80
CA ALA A 30 -5.72 -1.87 10.50
C ALA A 30 -6.09 -1.88 9.02
N MET A 31 -6.11 -0.70 8.38
CA MET A 31 -6.35 -0.59 6.94
C MET A 31 -5.23 -1.21 6.11
N ALA A 32 -3.97 -1.00 6.49
CA ALA A 32 -2.82 -1.61 5.81
C ALA A 32 -2.87 -3.14 5.90
N ALA A 33 -3.14 -3.69 7.09
CA ALA A 33 -3.28 -5.14 7.27
C ALA A 33 -4.39 -5.74 6.40
N ALA A 34 -5.58 -5.12 6.39
CA ALA A 34 -6.69 -5.58 5.55
C ALA A 34 -6.37 -5.46 4.04
N PHE A 35 -5.66 -4.40 3.64
CA PHE A 35 -5.24 -4.21 2.26
C PHE A 35 -4.19 -5.25 1.82
N GLU A 36 -3.21 -5.54 2.68
CA GLU A 36 -2.19 -6.57 2.43
C GLU A 36 -2.83 -7.96 2.29
N GLU A 37 -3.76 -8.32 3.16
CA GLU A 37 -4.49 -9.59 3.08
C GLU A 37 -5.25 -9.72 1.75
N GLN A 38 -6.00 -8.69 1.36
CA GLN A 38 -6.72 -8.68 0.09
C GLN A 38 -5.78 -8.75 -1.12
N ALA A 39 -4.64 -8.05 -1.07
CA ALA A 39 -3.66 -8.05 -2.15
C ALA A 39 -3.02 -9.43 -2.32
N LEU A 40 -2.67 -10.11 -1.23
CA LEU A 40 -2.11 -11.48 -1.28
C LEU A 40 -3.12 -12.50 -1.82
N ASP A 41 -4.38 -12.40 -1.40
CA ASP A 41 -5.47 -13.22 -1.91
C ASP A 41 -5.65 -13.02 -3.42
N GLN A 42 -5.67 -11.77 -3.86
CA GLN A 42 -5.84 -11.43 -5.27
C GLN A 42 -4.65 -11.91 -6.11
N LEU A 43 -3.42 -11.68 -5.65
CA LEU A 43 -2.20 -12.19 -6.29
C LEU A 43 -2.24 -13.71 -6.46
N THR A 44 -2.68 -14.44 -5.44
CA THR A 44 -2.76 -15.90 -5.49
C THR A 44 -3.83 -16.37 -6.47
N LYS A 45 -5.00 -15.71 -6.49
CA LYS A 45 -6.09 -15.99 -7.45
C LYS A 45 -5.62 -15.75 -8.89
N ASP A 46 -4.94 -14.64 -9.13
CA ASP A 46 -4.46 -14.27 -10.46
C ASP A 46 -3.34 -15.20 -10.94
N ALA A 47 -2.40 -15.57 -10.07
CA ALA A 47 -1.37 -16.56 -10.38
C ALA A 47 -1.97 -17.92 -10.77
N ARG A 48 -2.92 -18.43 -9.97
CA ARG A 48 -3.64 -19.69 -10.27
C ARG A 48 -4.38 -19.60 -11.60
N ARG A 49 -5.04 -18.48 -11.87
CA ARG A 49 -5.75 -18.24 -13.13
C ARG A 49 -4.79 -18.22 -14.33
N ALA A 50 -3.66 -17.52 -14.22
CA ALA A 50 -2.65 -17.44 -15.28
C ALA A 50 -2.08 -18.84 -15.61
N LEU A 51 -1.76 -19.64 -14.59
CA LEU A 51 -1.31 -21.02 -14.75
C LEU A 51 -2.38 -21.88 -15.43
N LYS A 52 -3.64 -21.76 -15.03
CA LYS A 52 -4.78 -22.47 -15.66
C LYS A 52 -4.93 -22.12 -17.14
N HIS A 53 -4.61 -20.89 -17.54
CA HIS A 53 -4.64 -20.45 -18.93
C HIS A 53 -3.34 -20.78 -19.70
N GLY A 54 -2.42 -21.56 -19.13
CA GLY A 54 -1.22 -22.04 -19.80
C GLY A 54 -0.04 -21.06 -19.79
N SER A 55 -0.06 -20.05 -18.92
CA SER A 55 1.10 -19.17 -18.74
C SER A 55 2.29 -19.95 -18.18
N ASP A 56 3.50 -19.64 -18.66
CA ASP A 56 4.75 -20.25 -18.17
C ASP A 56 4.91 -19.98 -16.65
N PRO A 57 5.00 -21.03 -15.80
CA PRO A 57 5.18 -20.88 -14.36
C PRO A 57 6.36 -19.99 -13.97
N ARG A 58 7.46 -20.01 -14.71
CA ARG A 58 8.64 -19.18 -14.41
C ARG A 58 8.35 -17.68 -14.57
N ARG A 59 7.49 -17.32 -15.53
CA ARG A 59 7.05 -15.94 -15.73
C ARG A 59 6.10 -15.50 -14.62
N VAL A 60 5.20 -16.39 -14.18
CA VAL A 60 4.26 -16.11 -13.08
C VAL A 60 5.02 -15.85 -11.78
N ILE A 61 6.00 -16.71 -11.42
CA ILE A 61 6.83 -16.53 -10.22
C ILE A 61 7.57 -15.18 -10.26
N ARG A 62 8.22 -14.86 -11.40
CA ARG A 62 8.91 -13.58 -11.56
C ARG A 62 7.98 -12.38 -11.41
N ALA A 63 6.75 -12.47 -11.92
CA ALA A 63 5.75 -11.40 -11.79
C ALA A 63 5.28 -11.21 -10.34
N MET A 64 5.20 -12.29 -9.56
CA MET A 64 4.86 -12.24 -8.13
C MET A 64 5.99 -11.65 -7.26
N ARG A 65 7.20 -11.47 -7.81
CA ARG A 65 8.40 -11.01 -7.09
C ARG A 65 8.72 -11.85 -5.84
N LEU A 66 8.41 -13.14 -5.93
CA LEU A 66 8.80 -14.18 -4.96
C LEU A 66 10.20 -14.72 -5.28
#